data_AF-A0A484LM61-F1
#
_entry.id   AF-A0A484LM61-F1
#
_cell.length_a   1.000
_cell.length_b   1.000
_cell.length_c   1.000
_cell.angle_alpha   90.00
_cell.angle_beta   90.00
_cell.angle_gamma   90.00
#
_symmetry.space_group_name_H-M   'P 1'
#
loop_
_entity.id
_entity.type
_entity.pdbx_description
1 polymer ?
#
loop_
_entity_poly.entity_id
_entity_poly.type
_entity_poly.pdbx_seq_one_letter_code
_entity_poly.pdbx_strand_id
1 'polypeptide(L)'
;MYIFPLEQVQGWQHIEDVADKYCSDSNQLNQCTENLIEGNNAYAVGNSKEDVVPGNKPIRFEVSKVNHLLRQLEGKLLSYKMFARDTKPSRNIGPPTECFVYHARAIEVSLPSAKDGKHTQTMCIELVANRFLRKMVRVLVSTVIREAVAGADEDALLKLMDATCRRATAPPAPPDGLCLVNVGYEEFDPKRCLIP
;
A
#
# COMPACT_ATOMS: atom_id res chain seq x y z
N MET A 1 -8.09 7.54 8.90
CA MET A 1 -7.34 8.44 7.99
C MET A 1 -5.89 8.00 7.92
N TYR A 2 -5.27 8.11 6.75
CA TYR A 2 -3.83 7.91 6.57
C TYR A 2 -3.21 9.19 5.98
N ILE A 3 -2.12 9.65 6.57
CA ILE A 3 -1.41 10.87 6.19
C ILE A 3 -0.08 10.47 5.56
N PHE A 4 0.12 10.79 4.28
CA PHE A 4 1.30 10.42 3.50
C PHE A 4 2.05 11.67 3.01
N PRO A 5 3.23 11.99 3.55
CA PRO A 5 4.02 13.15 3.10
C PRO A 5 4.50 12.97 1.65
N LEU A 6 4.18 13.92 0.77
CA LEU A 6 4.58 13.86 -0.65
C LEU A 6 6.02 14.35 -0.87
N GLU A 7 6.55 15.17 0.04
CA GLU A 7 7.92 15.68 -0.02
C GLU A 7 8.98 14.60 0.22
N GLN A 8 8.61 13.50 0.91
CA GLN A 8 9.53 12.39 1.13
C GLN A 8 9.86 11.64 -0.16
N VAL A 9 9.08 11.78 -1.23
CA VAL A 9 9.24 11.10 -2.54
C VAL A 9 10.61 11.34 -3.19
N GLN A 10 11.37 12.36 -2.79
CA GLN A 10 12.75 12.56 -3.22
C GLN A 10 13.77 11.58 -2.58
N GLY A 11 13.43 10.97 -1.43
CA GLY A 11 14.28 10.03 -0.69
C GLY A 11 13.82 8.56 -0.73
N TRP A 12 12.75 8.21 -1.44
CA TRP A 12 12.36 6.80 -1.66
C TRP A 12 13.22 6.22 -2.79
N GLN A 13 14.51 6.09 -2.55
CA GLN A 13 15.45 5.59 -3.55
C GLN A 13 15.29 4.10 -3.85
N HIS A 14 14.70 3.31 -2.96
CA HIS A 14 14.42 1.90 -3.23
C HIS A 14 13.14 1.49 -2.47
N ILE A 15 12.09 1.13 -3.19
CA ILE A 15 10.99 0.33 -2.61
C ILE A 15 11.49 -1.08 -2.23
N GLU A 16 12.67 -1.48 -2.71
CA GLU A 16 13.35 -2.72 -2.33
C GLU A 16 14.05 -2.62 -0.95
N ASP A 17 14.65 -1.48 -0.58
CA ASP A 17 15.42 -1.35 0.68
C ASP A 17 14.55 -1.13 1.94
N VAL A 18 13.28 -0.73 1.76
CA VAL A 18 12.32 -0.66 2.88
C VAL A 18 11.85 -2.06 3.28
N ALA A 19 12.01 -3.08 2.42
CA ALA A 19 11.76 -4.46 2.83
C ALA A 19 12.86 -4.96 3.78
N ASP A 20 14.13 -4.66 3.50
CA ASP A 20 15.26 -5.21 4.25
C ASP A 20 15.47 -4.55 5.62
N LYS A 21 15.16 -3.25 5.78
CA LYS A 21 15.31 -2.58 7.09
C LYS A 21 14.24 -2.97 8.12
N TYR A 22 13.14 -3.60 7.69
CA TYR A 22 12.04 -3.99 8.56
C TYR A 22 11.73 -5.50 8.53
N CYS A 23 12.58 -6.31 7.88
CA CYS A 23 12.53 -7.78 7.91
C CYS A 23 13.30 -8.42 9.08
N SER A 24 14.06 -7.65 9.85
CA SER A 24 14.77 -8.13 11.04
C SER A 24 13.87 -8.17 12.27
N ASP A 25 12.80 -8.98 12.24
CA ASP A 25 12.22 -9.58 13.45
C ASP A 25 11.15 -10.61 13.08
N SER A 26 11.60 -11.70 12.46
CA SER A 26 10.93 -13.00 12.63
C SER A 26 11.95 -14.12 12.46
N ASN A 27 12.60 -14.44 13.57
CA ASN A 27 13.22 -15.75 13.76
C ASN A 27 12.15 -16.83 13.57
N GLN A 28 12.05 -17.41 12.37
CA GLN A 28 11.77 -18.84 12.19
C GLN A 28 12.57 -19.35 11.00
N LEU A 29 13.61 -20.10 11.35
CA LEU A 29 14.49 -20.89 10.53
C LEU A 29 13.68 -21.75 9.53
N ASN A 30 13.78 -21.44 8.24
CA ASN A 30 13.34 -22.33 7.19
C ASN A 30 14.42 -23.40 7.00
N GLN A 31 14.02 -24.66 7.11
CA GLN A 31 14.85 -25.80 6.72
C GLN A 31 14.19 -26.45 5.51
N CYS A 32 14.69 -26.13 4.31
CA CYS A 32 14.63 -27.02 3.16
C CYS A 32 15.94 -26.89 2.40
N THR A 33 16.59 -28.03 2.30
CA THR A 33 17.99 -28.32 1.96
C THR A 33 18.35 -28.07 0.51
N GLU A 34 19.57 -27.58 0.33
CA GLU A 34 20.34 -27.53 -0.92
C GLU A 34 20.58 -28.93 -1.51
N ASN A 35 20.74 -28.99 -2.84
CA ASN A 35 21.80 -29.77 -3.47
C ASN A 35 22.12 -29.19 -4.88
N LEU A 36 23.42 -28.93 -5.07
CA LEU A 36 24.16 -28.49 -6.27
C LEU A 36 24.12 -29.58 -7.39
N ILE A 37 24.49 -29.36 -8.67
CA ILE A 37 25.83 -29.05 -9.21
C ILE A 37 25.78 -28.65 -10.71
N GLU A 38 26.50 -27.55 -11.01
CA GLU A 38 27.41 -27.15 -12.12
C GLU A 38 27.23 -27.58 -13.60
N GLY A 39 27.58 -26.64 -14.51
CA GLY A 39 27.95 -26.94 -15.90
C GLY A 39 28.17 -25.71 -16.81
N ASN A 40 29.44 -25.31 -16.98
CA ASN A 40 30.02 -24.21 -17.80
C ASN A 40 29.59 -24.12 -19.29
N ASN A 41 29.54 -22.90 -19.87
CA ASN A 41 30.57 -22.36 -20.80
C ASN A 41 30.19 -21.00 -21.45
N ALA A 42 31.23 -20.22 -21.75
CA ALA A 42 31.26 -18.84 -22.25
C ALA A 42 31.06 -18.74 -23.80
N TYR A 43 31.08 -17.63 -24.55
CA TYR A 43 31.70 -16.29 -24.48
C TYR A 43 30.95 -15.37 -25.48
N ALA A 44 30.85 -14.06 -25.24
CA ALA A 44 31.03 -13.03 -26.27
C ALA A 44 31.09 -11.62 -25.65
N VAL A 45 32.22 -10.97 -25.89
CA VAL A 45 32.57 -9.60 -25.50
C VAL A 45 31.80 -8.60 -26.35
N GLY A 46 31.17 -7.63 -25.69
CA GLY A 46 30.63 -6.41 -26.28
C GLY A 46 30.75 -5.28 -25.28
N ASN A 47 31.91 -4.62 -25.29
CA ASN A 47 32.26 -3.54 -24.37
C ASN A 47 31.73 -2.20 -24.91
N SER A 48 30.68 -1.67 -24.31
CA SER A 48 30.40 -0.23 -24.30
C SER A 48 30.01 0.17 -22.88
N LYS A 49 30.96 0.83 -22.21
CA LYS A 49 30.78 1.48 -20.93
C LYS A 49 29.74 2.58 -21.08
N GLU A 50 28.51 2.30 -20.68
CA GLU A 50 27.60 3.32 -20.19
C GLU A 50 27.39 3.00 -18.72
N ASP A 51 28.04 3.77 -17.86
CA ASP A 51 27.76 3.80 -16.44
C ASP A 51 26.30 4.23 -16.29
N VAL A 52 25.38 3.25 -16.26
CA VAL A 52 23.99 3.49 -15.87
C VAL A 52 24.03 3.77 -14.38
N VAL A 53 24.29 5.03 -14.05
CA VAL A 53 23.95 5.60 -12.75
C VAL A 53 22.49 5.21 -12.52
N PRO A 54 22.15 4.47 -11.44
CA PRO A 54 20.78 4.10 -11.17
C PRO A 54 20.01 5.40 -10.94
N GLY A 55 19.34 5.86 -12.00
CA GLY A 55 18.64 7.13 -11.99
C GLY A 55 17.53 7.06 -10.97
N ASN A 56 17.64 7.87 -9.92
CA ASN A 56 16.56 8.23 -9.01
C ASN A 56 15.34 8.63 -9.85
N LYS A 57 14.44 7.68 -10.14
CA LYS A 57 13.14 8.04 -10.71
C LYS A 57 12.31 8.60 -9.56
N PRO A 58 12.03 9.91 -9.53
CA PRO A 58 11.09 10.43 -8.54
C PRO A 58 9.76 9.69 -8.74
N ILE A 59 9.23 9.11 -7.66
CA ILE A 59 7.96 8.39 -7.66
C ILE A 59 6.83 9.42 -7.79
N ARG A 60 6.64 9.95 -9.00
CA ARG A 60 5.53 10.86 -9.29
C ARG A 60 4.30 10.02 -9.62
N PHE A 61 3.31 10.06 -8.74
CA PHE A 61 1.96 9.61 -9.02
C PHE A 61 1.01 10.76 -8.76
N GLU A 62 -0.13 10.76 -9.45
CA GLU A 62 -1.17 11.74 -9.20
C GLU A 62 -2.07 11.27 -8.06
N VAL A 63 -2.32 12.16 -7.09
CA VAL A 63 -3.28 11.88 -6.01
C VAL A 63 -4.69 11.61 -6.56
N SER A 64 -5.03 12.23 -7.70
CA SER A 64 -6.24 11.94 -8.46
C SER A 64 -6.34 10.44 -8.79
N LYS A 65 -5.26 9.81 -9.25
CA LYS A 65 -5.25 8.38 -9.61
C LYS A 65 -5.48 7.49 -8.39
N VAL A 66 -4.82 7.81 -7.27
CA VAL A 66 -5.07 7.12 -5.99
C VAL A 66 -6.53 7.26 -5.58
N ASN A 67 -7.09 8.46 -5.69
CA ASN A 67 -8.49 8.71 -5.38
C ASN A 67 -9.40 7.84 -6.24
N HIS A 68 -9.23 7.83 -7.57
CA HIS A 68 -10.07 7.05 -8.50
C HIS A 68 -10.07 5.54 -8.18
N LEU A 69 -8.89 4.98 -7.92
CA LEU A 69 -8.75 3.58 -7.50
C LEU A 69 -9.52 3.30 -6.20
N LEU A 70 -9.41 4.18 -5.20
CA LEU A 70 -10.11 4.03 -3.92
C LEU A 70 -11.63 4.13 -4.07
N ARG A 71 -12.16 5.01 -4.93
CA ARG A 71 -13.61 5.17 -5.12
C ARG A 71 -14.28 3.87 -5.56
N GLN A 72 -13.55 2.99 -6.25
CA GLN A 72 -14.08 1.70 -6.70
C GLN A 72 -14.50 0.78 -5.54
N LEU A 73 -14.05 1.05 -4.31
CA LEU A 73 -14.37 0.25 -3.13
C LEU A 73 -15.67 0.67 -2.46
N GLU A 74 -16.13 1.90 -2.70
CA GLU A 74 -17.29 2.47 -2.02
C GLU A 74 -18.59 1.74 -2.37
N GLY A 75 -19.45 1.54 -1.37
CA GLY A 75 -20.77 0.97 -1.55
C GLY A 75 -20.79 -0.53 -1.83
N LYS A 76 -19.65 -1.22 -1.71
CA LYS A 76 -19.51 -2.65 -2.03
C LYS A 76 -19.15 -3.47 -0.79
N LEU A 77 -19.86 -4.58 -0.60
CA LEU A 77 -19.49 -5.64 0.33
C LEU A 77 -18.51 -6.58 -0.39
N LEU A 78 -17.23 -6.54 -0.01
CA LEU A 78 -16.15 -7.28 -0.67
C LEU A 78 -15.30 -8.05 0.34
N SER A 79 -14.65 -9.13 -0.10
CA SER A 79 -13.67 -9.84 0.72
C SER A 79 -12.31 -9.13 0.67
N TYR A 80 -11.89 -8.56 1.80
CA TYR A 80 -10.61 -7.87 1.93
C TYR A 80 -9.47 -8.78 2.41
N LYS A 81 -9.61 -10.11 2.25
CA LYS A 81 -8.62 -11.11 2.70
C LYS A 81 -7.20 -10.85 2.17
N MET A 82 -7.09 -10.27 0.96
CA MET A 82 -5.82 -9.96 0.30
C MET A 82 -5.09 -8.77 0.92
N PHE A 83 -5.82 -7.92 1.64
CA PHE A 83 -5.29 -6.76 2.36
C PHE A 83 -5.06 -7.07 3.85
N ALA A 84 -5.55 -8.19 4.37
CA ALA A 84 -5.29 -8.62 5.74
C ALA A 84 -3.85 -9.15 5.92
N ARG A 85 -3.27 -8.93 7.11
CA ARG A 85 -2.01 -9.55 7.55
C ARG A 85 -2.12 -10.02 9.00
N ASP A 86 -1.26 -10.96 9.36
CA ASP A 86 -1.17 -11.56 10.71
C ASP A 86 -2.50 -12.12 11.23
N THR A 87 -3.37 -12.53 10.31
CA THR A 87 -4.65 -13.16 10.61
C THR A 87 -4.48 -14.68 10.58
N LYS A 88 -5.01 -15.36 11.62
CA LYS A 88 -4.97 -16.82 11.70
C LYS A 88 -5.55 -17.44 10.42
N PRO A 89 -4.94 -18.49 9.84
CA PRO A 89 -5.43 -19.14 8.62
C PRO A 89 -6.92 -19.50 8.67
N SER A 90 -7.40 -20.00 9.81
CA SER A 90 -8.81 -20.34 10.04
C SER A 90 -9.79 -19.16 10.01
N ARG A 91 -9.29 -17.92 10.04
CA ARG A 91 -10.10 -16.67 9.98
C ARG A 91 -9.90 -15.90 8.68
N ASN A 92 -9.31 -16.52 7.65
CA ASN A 92 -8.94 -15.87 6.38
C ASN A 92 -9.91 -16.14 5.21
N ILE A 93 -11.07 -16.75 5.47
CA ILE A 93 -12.09 -17.07 4.45
C ILE A 93 -13.49 -16.81 5.04
N GLY A 94 -14.43 -16.40 4.18
CA GLY A 94 -15.86 -16.27 4.51
C GLY A 94 -16.24 -14.91 5.11
N PRO A 95 -17.41 -14.84 5.79
CA PRO A 95 -17.94 -13.61 6.41
C PRO A 95 -16.93 -12.82 7.27
N PRO A 96 -15.97 -13.46 7.98
CA PRO A 96 -14.95 -12.74 8.73
C PRO A 96 -14.02 -11.85 7.91
N THR A 97 -13.96 -12.04 6.59
CA THR A 97 -13.11 -11.25 5.67
C THR A 97 -13.86 -10.21 4.87
N GLU A 98 -15.19 -10.19 4.96
CA GLU A 98 -16.03 -9.25 4.25
C GLU A 98 -16.13 -7.93 5.03
N CYS A 99 -15.95 -6.83 4.31
CA CYS A 99 -16.14 -5.49 4.84
C CYS A 99 -16.97 -4.67 3.84
N PHE A 100 -17.76 -3.74 4.36
CA PHE A 100 -18.46 -2.74 3.57
C PHE A 100 -17.75 -1.41 3.77
N VAL A 101 -17.20 -0.85 2.69
CA VAL A 101 -16.57 0.47 2.70
C VAL A 101 -17.62 1.50 2.31
N TYR A 102 -17.96 2.38 3.25
CA TYR A 102 -18.91 3.47 3.04
C TYR A 102 -18.29 4.61 2.25
N HIS A 103 -17.03 4.93 2.54
CA HIS A 103 -16.33 6.06 1.96
C HIS A 103 -14.83 5.76 1.84
N ALA A 104 -14.25 6.11 0.70
CA ALA A 104 -12.85 5.94 0.36
C ALA A 104 -12.40 7.05 -0.60
N ARG A 105 -11.63 8.00 -0.06
CA ARG A 105 -11.15 9.18 -0.81
C ARG A 105 -9.68 9.45 -0.53
N ALA A 106 -9.03 10.09 -1.50
CA ALA A 106 -7.72 10.68 -1.34
C ALA A 106 -7.71 12.12 -1.85
N ILE A 107 -7.02 13.00 -1.13
CA ILE A 107 -6.84 14.41 -1.51
C ILE A 107 -5.43 14.88 -1.14
N GLU A 108 -4.90 15.80 -1.93
CA GLU A 108 -3.67 16.52 -1.63
C GLU A 108 -3.99 17.75 -0.77
N VAL A 109 -3.27 17.89 0.34
CA VAL A 109 -3.42 18.99 1.30
C VAL A 109 -2.05 19.51 1.72
N SER A 110 -2.02 20.82 1.98
CA SER A 110 -0.87 21.52 2.54
C SER A 110 -1.02 21.59 4.06
N LEU A 111 -0.25 20.79 4.79
CA LEU A 111 -0.30 20.76 6.26
C LEU A 111 0.90 21.51 6.88
N PRO A 112 0.73 22.23 8.00
CA PRO A 112 1.85 22.87 8.68
C PRO A 112 2.79 21.81 9.27
N SER A 113 4.07 21.89 8.94
CA SER A 113 5.13 21.04 9.49
C SER A 113 5.43 21.47 10.92
N ALA A 114 5.37 20.51 11.84
CA ALA A 114 5.61 20.73 13.27
C ALA A 114 7.04 21.21 13.59
N LYS A 115 8.00 21.02 12.67
CA LYS A 115 9.42 21.34 12.91
C LYS A 115 9.77 22.79 12.55
N ASP A 116 9.25 23.30 11.44
CA ASP A 116 9.76 24.54 10.82
C ASP A 116 8.65 25.57 10.50
N GLY A 117 7.38 25.28 10.79
CA GLY A 117 6.24 26.11 10.39
C GLY A 117 6.01 26.20 8.87
N LYS A 118 6.88 25.56 8.07
CA LYS A 118 6.72 25.38 6.64
C LYS A 118 5.54 24.46 6.37
N HIS A 119 4.81 24.72 5.30
CA HIS A 119 3.79 23.79 4.85
C HIS A 119 4.43 22.63 4.10
N THR A 120 3.99 21.41 4.39
CA THR A 120 4.38 20.19 3.70
C THR A 120 3.21 19.67 2.88
N GLN A 121 3.45 19.46 1.58
CA GLN A 121 2.47 18.81 0.71
C GLN A 121 2.29 17.35 1.13
N THR A 122 1.05 16.97 1.35
CA THR A 122 0.67 15.71 1.98
C THR A 122 -0.57 15.15 1.30
N MET A 123 -0.58 13.86 1.02
CA MET A 123 -1.79 13.16 0.61
C MET A 123 -2.49 12.61 1.86
N CYS A 124 -3.76 12.96 2.02
CA CYS A 124 -4.65 12.40 3.03
C CYS A 124 -5.58 11.37 2.39
N ILE A 125 -5.66 10.18 2.99
CA ILE A 125 -6.57 9.11 2.60
C ILE A 125 -7.59 8.90 3.72
N GLU A 126 -8.87 9.09 3.42
CA GLU A 126 -9.97 8.77 4.32
C GLU A 126 -10.59 7.44 3.92
N LEU A 127 -10.80 6.58 4.92
CA LEU A 127 -11.51 5.31 4.77
C LEU A 127 -12.51 5.19 5.90
N VAL A 128 -13.78 5.00 5.55
CA VAL A 128 -14.89 4.73 6.48
C VAL A 128 -15.50 3.40 6.08
N ALA A 129 -15.59 2.47 7.03
CA ALA A 129 -16.10 1.13 6.81
C ALA A 129 -16.81 0.62 8.06
N ASN A 130 -17.65 -0.40 7.91
CA ASN A 130 -18.29 -1.08 9.05
C ASN A 130 -17.27 -1.77 9.96
N ARG A 131 -16.16 -2.23 9.40
CA ARG A 131 -15.04 -2.85 10.10
C ARG A 131 -13.80 -2.88 9.21
N PHE A 132 -12.63 -3.04 9.84
CA PHE A 132 -11.36 -3.25 9.16
C PHE A 132 -10.69 -4.53 9.66
N LEU A 133 -10.03 -5.27 8.76
CA LEU A 133 -9.22 -6.42 9.14
C LEU A 133 -7.86 -5.96 9.71
N ARG A 134 -7.17 -6.85 10.45
CA ARG A 134 -5.84 -6.55 10.99
C ARG A 134 -4.89 -6.15 9.86
N LYS A 135 -4.25 -4.97 10.02
CA LYS A 135 -3.34 -4.32 9.05
C LYS A 135 -3.97 -3.96 7.68
N MET A 136 -5.29 -4.17 7.48
CA MET A 136 -6.00 -3.92 6.22
C MET A 136 -5.71 -2.54 5.64
N VAL A 137 -5.94 -1.49 6.43
CA VAL A 137 -5.77 -0.10 5.98
C VAL A 137 -4.36 0.15 5.47
N ARG A 138 -3.35 -0.32 6.21
CA ARG A 138 -1.93 -0.10 5.87
C ARG A 138 -1.53 -0.82 4.58
N VAL A 139 -2.01 -2.05 4.36
CA VAL A 139 -1.75 -2.78 3.12
C VAL A 139 -2.50 -2.15 1.95
N LEU A 140 -3.76 -1.76 2.16
CA LEU A 140 -4.57 -1.11 1.14
C LEU A 140 -3.91 0.20 0.67
N VAL A 141 -3.48 1.04 1.60
CA VAL A 141 -2.79 2.32 1.31
C VAL A 141 -1.52 2.11 0.48
N SER A 142 -0.60 1.23 0.92
CA SER A 142 0.61 0.97 0.13
C SER A 142 0.30 0.39 -1.25
N THR A 143 -0.72 -0.48 -1.33
CA THR A 143 -1.08 -1.14 -2.58
C THR A 143 -1.65 -0.13 -3.56
N VAL A 144 -2.58 0.74 -3.13
CA VAL A 144 -3.16 1.74 -4.04
C VAL A 144 -2.12 2.73 -4.54
N ILE A 145 -1.15 3.11 -3.69
CA ILE A 145 -0.02 3.96 -4.12
C ILE A 145 0.83 3.21 -5.16
N ARG A 146 1.20 1.95 -4.90
CA ARG A 146 1.96 1.12 -5.84
C ARG A 146 1.24 0.98 -7.20
N GLU A 147 -0.06 0.71 -7.19
CA GLU A 147 -0.87 0.60 -8.41
C GLU A 147 -1.01 1.94 -9.15
N ALA A 148 -1.17 3.06 -8.42
CA ALA A 148 -1.21 4.39 -9.02
C ALA A 148 0.11 4.77 -9.69
N VAL A 149 1.24 4.46 -9.05
CA VAL A 149 2.59 4.64 -9.61
C VAL A 149 2.79 3.78 -10.87
N ALA A 150 2.26 2.56 -10.86
CA ALA A 150 2.31 1.65 -12.01
C ALA A 150 1.36 2.03 -13.15
N GLY A 151 0.51 3.05 -12.95
CA GLY A 151 -0.49 3.46 -13.95
C GLY A 151 -1.59 2.41 -14.16
N ALA A 152 -1.90 1.63 -13.13
CA ALA A 152 -2.86 0.52 -13.24
C ALA A 152 -4.28 1.00 -13.61
N ASP A 153 -5.08 0.10 -14.19
CA ASP A 153 -6.49 0.36 -14.51
C ASP A 153 -7.32 0.68 -13.26
N GLU A 154 -8.46 1.36 -13.44
CA GLU A 154 -9.33 1.75 -12.32
C GLU A 154 -9.83 0.56 -11.49
N ASP A 155 -10.05 -0.60 -12.12
CA ASP A 155 -10.51 -1.82 -11.47
C ASP A 155 -9.38 -2.65 -10.84
N ALA A 156 -8.13 -2.17 -10.83
CA ALA A 156 -6.96 -2.90 -10.34
C ALA A 156 -7.15 -3.41 -8.90
N LEU A 157 -7.73 -2.58 -8.01
CA LEU A 157 -7.98 -3.00 -6.63
C LEU A 157 -9.01 -4.14 -6.53
N LEU A 158 -10.02 -4.15 -7.42
CA LEU A 158 -11.02 -5.21 -7.47
C LEU A 158 -10.39 -6.51 -7.99
N LYS A 159 -9.61 -6.43 -9.08
CA LYS A 159 -8.82 -7.56 -9.61
C LYS A 159 -7.91 -8.18 -8.53
N LEU A 160 -7.30 -7.35 -7.68
CA LEU A 160 -6.45 -7.82 -6.58
C LEU A 160 -7.21 -8.55 -5.47
N MET A 161 -8.52 -8.33 -5.30
CA MET A 161 -9.32 -9.05 -4.30
C MET A 161 -9.54 -10.52 -4.67
N ASP A 162 -9.60 -10.79 -5.98
CA ASP A 162 -9.79 -12.14 -6.53
C ASP A 162 -8.48 -12.92 -6.64
N ALA A 163 -7.33 -12.27 -6.39
CA ALA A 163 -6.04 -12.93 -6.40
C ALA A 163 -5.91 -14.00 -5.31
N THR A 164 -5.06 -14.99 -5.56
CA THR A 164 -4.82 -16.13 -4.65
C THR A 164 -3.54 -15.97 -3.81
N CYS A 165 -2.65 -15.06 -4.20
CA CYS A 165 -1.35 -14.88 -3.56
C CYS A 165 -1.23 -13.50 -2.90
N ARG A 166 -0.95 -13.48 -1.59
CA ARG A 166 -0.76 -12.23 -0.81
C ARG A 166 0.40 -11.35 -1.30
N ARG A 167 1.33 -11.91 -2.09
CA ARG A 167 2.40 -11.14 -2.74
C ARG A 167 1.88 -10.21 -3.85
N ALA A 168 0.64 -10.38 -4.29
CA ALA A 168 0.00 -9.48 -5.25
C ALA A 168 -0.26 -8.09 -4.66
N THR A 169 -0.34 -7.95 -3.33
CA THR A 169 -0.51 -6.66 -2.64
C THR A 169 0.80 -6.19 -2.00
N ALA A 170 0.95 -4.88 -1.84
CA ALA A 170 2.17 -4.28 -1.29
C ALA A 170 2.39 -4.63 0.20
N PRO A 171 3.61 -4.48 0.74
CA PRO A 171 3.83 -4.53 2.18
C PRO A 171 3.04 -3.42 2.91
N PRO A 172 2.66 -3.62 4.19
CA PRO A 172 1.90 -2.62 4.95
C PRO A 172 2.66 -1.29 5.06
N ALA A 173 1.97 -0.17 4.79
CA ALA A 173 2.51 1.18 4.98
C ALA A 173 3.01 1.39 6.43
N PRO A 174 3.93 2.33 6.72
CA PRO A 174 4.30 2.67 8.09
C PRO A 174 3.09 2.97 9.00
N PRO A 175 3.14 2.64 10.29
CA PRO A 175 2.02 2.91 11.20
C PRO A 175 1.86 4.41 11.52
N ASP A 176 2.92 5.21 11.41
CA ASP A 176 2.99 6.60 11.87
C ASP A 176 2.01 7.52 11.15
N GLY A 177 1.66 7.21 9.90
CA GLY A 177 0.66 7.95 9.12
C GLY A 177 -0.79 7.60 9.46
N LEU A 178 -1.05 6.51 10.20
CA LEU A 178 -2.40 6.00 10.45
C LEU A 178 -3.02 6.63 11.70
N CYS A 179 -4.17 7.27 11.53
CA CYS A 179 -4.94 7.88 12.61
C CYS A 179 -6.41 7.40 12.59
N LEU A 180 -6.93 6.99 13.75
CA LEU A 180 -8.37 6.80 13.97
C LEU A 180 -9.00 8.16 14.27
N VAL A 181 -9.90 8.60 13.41
CA VAL A 181 -10.49 9.95 13.50
C VAL A 181 -11.89 9.93 14.12
N ASN A 182 -12.71 8.95 13.75
CA ASN A 182 -14.11 8.89 14.17
C ASN A 182 -14.59 7.43 14.28
N VAL A 183 -15.61 7.20 15.10
CA VAL A 183 -16.34 5.95 15.27
C VAL A 183 -17.83 6.26 15.27
N GLY A 184 -18.59 5.65 14.36
CA GLY A 184 -20.03 5.83 14.25
C GLY A 184 -20.79 4.84 15.14
N TYR A 185 -21.78 5.35 15.88
CA TYR A 185 -22.77 4.54 16.62
C TYR A 185 -24.17 4.58 15.97
N GLU A 186 -24.34 5.42 14.96
CA GLU A 186 -25.56 5.61 14.18
C GLU A 186 -25.35 5.10 12.75
N GLU A 187 -26.40 5.16 11.93
CA GLU A 187 -26.27 4.94 10.48
C GLU A 187 -25.23 5.90 9.87
N PHE A 188 -24.56 5.43 8.82
CA PHE A 188 -23.53 6.20 8.15
C PHE A 188 -24.13 7.47 7.50
N ASP A 189 -23.64 8.64 7.93
CA ASP A 189 -23.96 9.93 7.32
C ASP A 189 -22.76 10.43 6.49
N PRO A 190 -22.88 10.51 5.14
CA PRO A 190 -21.82 11.02 4.28
C PRO A 190 -21.34 12.43 4.63
N LYS A 191 -22.19 13.26 5.27
CA LYS A 191 -21.83 14.64 5.67
C LYS A 191 -20.78 14.69 6.78
N ARG A 192 -20.51 13.57 7.45
CA ARG A 192 -19.48 13.45 8.50
C ARG A 192 -18.09 13.07 7.95
N CYS A 193 -17.96 12.83 6.64
CA CYS A 193 -16.66 12.56 6.01
C CYS A 193 -15.85 13.85 5.91
N LEU A 194 -14.53 13.74 6.11
CA LEU A 194 -13.60 14.87 6.04
C LEU A 194 -13.25 15.26 4.61
N ILE A 195 -13.21 14.27 3.71
CA ILE A 195 -12.91 14.44 2.30
C ILE A 195 -14.22 14.28 1.51
N PRO A 196 -14.66 15.28 0.73
CA PRO A 196 -15.88 15.18 -0.07
C PRO A 196 -15.77 14.21 -1.26
#